data_AF-A0A960YG21-F1
#
_entry.id   AF-A0A960YG21-F1
#
_cell.length_a   1.000
_cell.length_b   1.000
_cell.length_c   1.000
_cell.angle_alpha   90.00
_cell.angle_beta   90.00
_cell.angle_gamma   90.00
#
_symmetry.space_group_name_H-M   'P 1'
#
loop_
_entity.id
_entity.type
_entity.pdbx_description
1 polymer ?
#
loop_
_entity_poly.entity_id
_entity_poly.type
_entity_poly.pdbx_seq_one_letter_code
_entity_poly.pdbx_strand_id
1 'polypeptide(L)' 'MKISGTQIHYYFICKRKLWLYVNEITMETNSDIVYEGKLIHENSYEKRNE' A
#
# COMPACT_ATOMS: atom_id res chain seq x y z
N MET A 1 13.12 -2.24 20.26
CA MET A 1 12.57 -2.55 18.92
C MET A 1 12.83 -4.03 18.63
N LYS A 2 11.78 -4.88 18.53
CA LYS A 2 11.96 -6.30 18.17
C LYS A 2 11.83 -6.45 16.66
N ILE A 3 12.85 -7.00 16.02
CA ILE A 3 12.83 -7.23 14.57
C ILE A 3 12.04 -8.51 14.29
N SER A 4 11.03 -8.44 13.41
CA SER A 4 10.23 -9.60 13.00
C SER A 4 10.66 -10.16 11.64
N GLY A 5 10.31 -11.41 11.35
CA GLY A 5 10.57 -12.01 10.03
C GLY A 5 9.94 -11.21 8.87
N THR A 6 8.78 -10.58 9.11
CA THR A 6 8.12 -9.70 8.14
C THR A 6 8.97 -8.49 7.77
N GLN A 7 9.65 -7.89 8.74
CA GLN A 7 10.53 -6.75 8.50
C GLN A 7 11.76 -7.14 7.66
N ILE A 8 12.34 -8.32 7.94
CA ILE A 8 13.45 -8.87 7.15
C ILE A 8 13.00 -9.12 5.70
N HIS A 9 11.84 -9.74 5.52
CA HIS A 9 11.26 -9.97 4.20
C HIS A 9 11.02 -8.65 3.44
N TYR A 10 10.46 -7.64 4.11
CA TYR A 10 10.23 -6.32 3.50
C TYR A 10 11.54 -5.61 3.15
N TYR A 11 12.58 -5.75 3.95
CA TYR A 11 13.91 -5.21 3.64
C TYR A 11 14.45 -5.75 2.31
N PHE A 12 14.33 -7.05 2.07
CA PHE A 12 14.78 -7.69 0.84
C PHE A 12 13.93 -7.36 -0.38
N ILE A 13 12.62 -7.13 -0.20
CA ILE A 13 11.74 -6.68 -1.30
C ILE A 13 12.00 -5.20 -1.63
N CYS A 14 11.83 -4.32 -0.63
CA CYS A 14 11.92 -2.88 -0.81
C CYS A 14 12.10 -2.16 0.54
N LYS A 15 13.20 -1.40 0.67
CA LYS A 15 13.48 -0.60 1.88
C LYS A 15 12.36 0.40 2.21
N ARG A 16 11.69 0.98 1.20
CA ARG A 16 10.55 1.89 1.40
C ARG A 16 9.35 1.18 2.02
N LYS A 17 9.08 -0.07 1.63
CA LYS A 17 8.01 -0.88 2.22
C LYS A 17 8.29 -1.17 3.70
N LEU A 18 9.53 -1.48 4.05
CA LEU A 18 9.94 -1.62 5.46
C LEU A 18 9.74 -0.31 6.23
N TRP A 19 10.17 0.81 5.67
CA TRP A 19 10.04 2.12 6.33
C TRP A 19 8.56 2.45 6.62
N LEU A 20 7.67 2.28 5.63
CA LEU A 20 6.23 2.51 5.83
C LEU A 20 5.65 1.59 6.91
N TYR A 21 6.00 0.29 6.87
CA TYR A 21 5.54 -0.69 7.85
C TYR A 21 5.99 -0.37 9.28
N VAL A 22 7.26 0.02 9.47
CA VAL A 22 7.81 0.36 10.79
C VAL A 22 7.21 1.66 11.34
N ASN A 23 6.81 2.59 10.47
CA ASN A 23 6.11 3.81 10.85
C ASN A 23 4.58 3.65 10.89
N GLU A 24 4.07 2.42 10.76
CA GLU A 24 2.63 2.10 10.79
C GLU A 24 1.80 2.87 9.74
N ILE A 25 2.43 3.26 8.63
CA ILE A 25 1.77 3.95 7.51
C ILE A 25 1.12 2.89 6.61
N THR A 26 -0.21 2.86 6.59
CA THR A 26 -1.02 1.94 5.79
C THR A 26 -1.90 2.70 4.81
N MET A 27 -2.55 1.97 3.89
CA MET A 27 -3.54 2.56 3.00
C MET A 27 -4.78 2.95 3.81
N GLU A 28 -5.26 4.17 3.60
CA GLU A 28 -6.45 4.69 4.26
C GLU A 28 -7.73 4.07 3.66
N THR A 29 -8.69 3.70 4.50
CA THR A 29 -9.97 3.08 4.09
C THR A 29 -11.21 3.83 4.56
N ASN A 30 -11.07 4.81 5.45
CA ASN A 30 -12.20 5.44 6.14
C ASN A 30 -12.66 6.76 5.50
N SER A 31 -11.95 7.24 4.48
CA SER A 31 -12.27 8.49 3.79
C SER A 31 -13.09 8.21 2.55
N ASP A 32 -14.26 8.85 2.45
CA ASP A 32 -15.17 8.74 1.31
C ASP A 32 -14.50 9.21 0.01
N ILE A 33 -13.68 10.26 0.09
CA ILE A 33 -12.93 10.80 -1.07
C ILE A 33 -11.90 9.77 -1.58
N VAL A 34 -11.23 9.07 -0.66
CA VAL A 34 -10.28 8.00 -1.02
C VAL A 34 -11.02 6.83 -1.68
N TYR A 35 -12.21 6.49 -1.17
CA TYR A 35 -13.06 5.46 -1.76
C TYR A 35 -13.56 5.85 -3.16
N GLU A 36 -14.02 7.08 -3.36
CA GLU A 36 -14.43 7.59 -4.68
C GLU A 36 -13.28 7.52 -5.69
N GLY A 37 -12.07 7.96 -5.29
CA GLY A 37 -10.88 7.88 -6.13
C GLY A 37 -10.54 6.44 -6.53
N LYS A 38 -10.71 5.48 -5.62
CA LYS A 38 -10.54 4.05 -5.90
C LYS A 38 -11.56 3.56 -6.93
N LEU A 39 -12.84 3.89 -6.77
CA LEU A 39 -13.90 3.50 -7.71
C LEU A 39 -13.64 4.07 -9.11
N ILE A 40 -13.22 5.33 -9.20
CA ILE A 40 -12.84 5.96 -10.47
C ILE A 40 -11.67 5.21 -11.10
N HIS A 41 -10.62 4.89 -10.33
CA HIS A 41 -9.45 4.18 -10.82
C HIS A 41 -9.81 2.80 -11.41
N GLU A 42 -10.66 2.04 -10.71
CA GLU A 42 -11.12 0.71 -11.12
C GLU A 42 -11.89 0.74 -12.45
N ASN A 43 -12.67 1.80 -12.70
CA ASN A 43 -13.53 1.89 -13.91
C ASN A 43 -12.93 2.74 -15.05
N SER A 44 -11.89 3.55 -14.80
CA SER A 44 -11.39 4.51 -15.80
C SER A 44 -10.52 3.88 -16.89
N TYR A 45 -9.89 2.73 -16.61
CA TYR A 45 -8.88 2.14 -17.49
C TYR A 45 -9.19 0.68 -17.88
N GLU A 46 -10.47 0.34 -18.08
CA GLU A 46 -10.90 -1.03 -18.44
C GLU A 46 -10.20 -1.62 -19.67
N LYS A 47 -9.77 -0.77 -20.62
CA LYS A 47 -9.12 -1.18 -21.87
C LYS A 47 -7.60 -1.08 -21.85
N ARG A 48 -7.03 -0.64 -20.73
CA ARG A 48 -5.57 -0.63 -20.54
C ARG A 48 -5.19 -2.03 -20.06
N ASN A 49 -5.14 -2.97 -21.01
CA ASN A 49 -4.69 -4.33 -20.78
C ASN A 49 -3.38 -4.32 -19.99
N GLU A 50 -3.29 -5.19 -18.98
CA GLU A 50 -2.03 -5.60 -18.32
C GLU A 50 -1.01 -6.12 -19.35
#